data_AF-A0A0C1G7F9-F1
#
_entry.id   AF-A0A0C1G7F9-F1
#
_cell.length_a   1.000
_cell.length_b   1.000
_cell.length_c   1.000
_cell.angle_alpha   90.00
_cell.angle_beta   90.00
_cell.angle_gamma   90.00
#
_symmetry.space_group_name_H-M   'P 1'
#
loop_
_entity.id
_entity.type
_entity.pdbx_description
1 polymer ?
#
loop_
_entity_poly.entity_id
_entity_poly.type
_entity_poly.pdbx_seq_one_letter_code
_entity_poly.pdbx_strand_id
1 'polypeptide(L)'
;MVWKGDMADVADICGEDVALQLCERLPGIVVNVPKVVIETGYITKLDVDIAERLVAGFGGDRVYVPSQRPTFRETFAAIECLVDKGLTVPQIALRLGYTESWVRRCRKKAGAPQIPNKPDPRQLPLF
;
A
#
# COMPACT_ATOMS: atom_id res chain seq x y z
N MET A 1 11.13 -5.17 -9.53
CA MET A 1 9.80 -4.69 -9.08
C MET A 1 9.06 -4.29 -10.35
N VAL A 2 7.82 -4.72 -10.61
CA VAL A 2 7.13 -4.30 -11.85
C VAL A 2 6.46 -2.96 -11.59
N TRP A 3 7.11 -1.88 -12.01
CA TRP A 3 6.58 -0.53 -11.93
C TRP A 3 5.43 -0.34 -12.94
N LYS A 4 4.44 0.49 -12.61
CA LYS A 4 3.26 0.74 -13.46
C LYS A 4 2.89 2.23 -13.41
N GLY A 5 2.39 2.75 -14.52
CA GLY A 5 1.99 4.16 -14.65
C GLY A 5 3.18 5.10 -14.48
N ASP A 6 2.94 6.26 -13.87
CA ASP A 6 3.94 7.33 -13.67
C ASP A 6 5.23 6.84 -12.97
N MET A 7 5.16 5.81 -12.13
CA MET A 7 6.36 5.24 -11.47
C MET A 7 7.22 4.39 -12.40
N ALA A 8 6.66 3.84 -13.48
CA ALA A 8 7.44 3.17 -14.51
C ALA A 8 8.27 4.20 -15.28
N ASP A 9 7.64 5.30 -15.69
CA ASP A 9 8.33 6.40 -16.38
C ASP A 9 9.42 7.01 -15.50
N VAL A 10 9.15 7.19 -14.20
CA VAL A 10 10.17 7.67 -13.25
C VAL A 10 11.31 6.66 -13.07
N ALA A 11 11.02 5.37 -12.97
CA ALA A 11 12.05 4.35 -12.87
C ALA A 11 12.93 4.27 -14.12
N ASP A 12 12.32 4.38 -15.31
CA ASP A 12 13.01 4.29 -16.59
C ASP A 12 13.84 5.54 -16.90
N ILE A 13 13.36 6.74 -16.53
CA ILE A 13 14.01 8.01 -16.86
C ILE A 13 14.97 8.47 -15.75
N CYS A 14 14.56 8.39 -14.48
CA CYS A 14 15.31 8.92 -13.35
C CYS A 14 16.07 7.85 -12.56
N GLY A 15 15.69 6.58 -12.72
CA GLY A 15 16.27 5.44 -12.02
C GLY A 15 15.31 4.80 -11.02
N GLU A 16 15.46 3.49 -10.81
CA GLU A 16 14.64 2.71 -9.87
C GLU A 16 14.80 3.19 -8.41
N ASP A 17 15.97 3.71 -8.06
CA ASP A 17 16.28 4.30 -6.75
C ASP A 17 15.40 5.52 -6.44
N VAL A 18 15.16 6.37 -7.44
CA VAL A 18 14.28 7.54 -7.34
C VAL A 18 12.83 7.12 -7.12
N ALA A 19 12.34 6.16 -7.92
CA ALA A 19 10.98 5.64 -7.82
C ALA A 19 10.73 4.98 -6.44
N LEU A 20 11.71 4.24 -5.93
CA LEU A 20 11.63 3.58 -4.64
C LEU A 20 11.56 4.58 -3.48
N GLN A 21 12.43 5.60 -3.48
CA GLN A 21 12.43 6.62 -2.44
C GLN A 21 11.15 7.46 -2.44
N LEU A 22 10.59 7.76 -3.62
CA LEU A 22 9.28 8.41 -3.73
C LEU A 22 8.19 7.56 -3.09
N CYS A 23 8.16 6.25 -3.40
CA CYS A 23 7.20 5.32 -2.82
C CYS A 23 7.33 5.21 -1.30
N GLU A 24 8.55 5.28 -0.76
CA GLU A 24 8.80 5.18 0.69
C GLU A 24 8.44 6.45 1.44
N ARG A 25 8.85 7.62 0.95
CA ARG A 25 8.74 8.89 1.68
C ARG A 25 7.45 9.65 1.39
N LEU A 26 6.82 9.44 0.23
CA LEU A 26 5.65 10.19 -0.25
C LEU A 26 4.53 9.31 -0.84
N PRO A 27 4.11 8.20 -0.19
CA PRO A 27 3.10 7.31 -0.76
C PRO A 27 1.72 7.99 -0.87
N GLY A 28 1.08 7.88 -2.04
CA GLY A 28 -0.32 8.27 -2.25
C GLY A 28 -0.56 9.77 -2.42
N ILE A 29 0.48 10.54 -2.79
CA ILE A 29 0.41 11.98 -3.04
C ILE A 29 0.77 12.24 -4.51
N VAL A 30 0.13 13.25 -5.12
CA VAL A 30 0.56 13.82 -6.40
C VAL A 30 1.66 14.82 -6.11
N VAL A 31 2.89 14.51 -6.51
CA VAL A 31 4.04 15.39 -6.34
C VAL A 31 4.14 16.29 -7.57
N ASN A 32 4.02 17.61 -7.35
CA ASN A 32 4.29 18.58 -8.40
C ASN A 32 5.80 18.84 -8.44
N VAL A 33 6.44 18.47 -9.55
CA VAL A 33 7.89 18.61 -9.72
C VAL A 33 8.17 19.99 -10.31
N PRO A 34 8.82 20.91 -9.57
CA PRO A 34 9.20 22.22 -10.07
C PRO A 34 10.29 22.07 -11.15
N LYS A 35 10.38 23.06 -12.05
CA LYS A 35 11.41 23.11 -13.10
C LYS A 35 12.82 23.41 -12.58
N VAL A 36 12.91 23.90 -11.35
CA VAL A 36 14.16 24.23 -10.65
C VAL A 36 14.09 23.56 -9.30
N VAL A 37 15.20 23.06 -8.78
CA VAL A 37 15.27 22.53 -7.42
C VAL A 37 15.00 23.69 -6.46
N ILE A 38 13.83 23.68 -5.84
CA ILE A 38 13.46 24.67 -4.82
C ILE A 38 13.47 23.93 -3.47
N GLU A 39 14.09 24.52 -2.45
CA GLU A 39 14.12 24.00 -1.08
C GLU A 39 12.74 24.09 -0.37
N THR A 40 11.65 24.11 -1.12
CA THR A 40 10.29 24.30 -0.60
C THR A 40 9.36 23.28 -1.26
N GLY A 41 8.63 22.51 -0.45
CA GLY A 41 7.66 21.51 -0.92
C GLY A 41 8.01 20.08 -0.51
N TYR A 42 7.43 19.09 -1.21
CA TYR A 42 7.62 17.66 -0.90
C TYR A 42 9.03 17.15 -1.25
N ILE A 43 9.78 17.91 -2.05
CA ILE A 43 11.11 17.54 -2.56
C ILE A 43 12.19 17.64 -1.49
N THR A 44 11.99 18.46 -0.46
CA THR A 44 12.90 18.52 0.70
C THR A 44 12.91 17.24 1.51
N LYS A 45 11.91 16.37 1.33
CA LYS A 45 11.88 15.04 1.93
C LYS A 45 12.66 14.02 1.12
N LEU A 46 13.11 14.34 -0.09
CA LEU A 46 13.95 13.48 -0.91
C LEU A 46 15.42 13.84 -0.68
N ASP A 47 16.32 12.92 -1.01
CA ASP A 47 17.74 13.24 -0.98
C ASP A 47 18.08 14.17 -2.16
N VAL A 48 19.06 15.06 -1.99
CA VAL A 48 19.38 16.13 -2.96
C VAL A 48 19.68 15.56 -4.34
N ASP A 49 20.48 14.49 -4.40
CA ASP A 49 20.84 13.81 -5.65
C ASP A 49 19.62 13.23 -6.38
N ILE A 50 18.64 12.73 -5.62
CA ILE A 50 17.40 12.13 -6.14
C ILE A 50 16.45 13.24 -6.62
N ALA A 51 16.37 14.34 -5.87
CA ALA A 51 15.60 15.52 -6.23
C ALA A 51 16.10 16.14 -7.54
N GLU A 52 17.42 16.25 -7.72
CA GLU A 52 18.02 16.80 -8.95
C GLU A 52 17.69 15.94 -10.18
N ARG A 53 17.81 14.61 -10.07
CA ARG A 53 17.45 13.68 -11.16
C ARG A 53 15.96 13.74 -11.51
N LEU A 54 15.11 13.85 -10.49
CA LEU A 54 13.67 13.98 -10.69
C LEU A 54 13.31 15.29 -11.40
N VAL A 55 13.93 16.40 -11.02
CA VAL A 55 13.73 17.71 -11.66
C VAL A 55 14.30 17.74 -13.09
N ALA A 56 15.44 17.07 -13.33
CA ALA A 56 16.01 16.96 -14.66
C ALA A 56 15.13 16.15 -15.63
N GLY A 57 14.47 15.09 -15.14
CA GLY A 57 13.59 14.24 -15.96
C GLY A 57 12.15 14.76 -16.09
N PHE A 58 11.56 15.24 -15.01
CA PHE A 58 10.13 15.59 -14.90
C PHE A 58 9.88 17.04 -14.49
N GLY A 59 10.86 17.92 -14.69
CA GLY A 59 10.75 19.34 -14.33
C GLY A 59 9.53 20.03 -14.95
N GLY A 60 8.57 20.42 -14.12
CA GLY A 60 7.32 21.06 -14.52
C GLY A 60 6.13 20.09 -14.70
N ASP A 61 6.31 18.81 -14.40
CA ASP A 61 5.27 17.79 -14.51
C ASP A 61 4.71 17.37 -13.12
N ARG A 62 3.60 16.63 -13.15
CA ARG A 62 2.95 16.08 -11.96
C ARG A 62 3.13 14.57 -11.96
N VAL A 63 3.83 14.08 -10.94
CA VAL A 63 4.09 12.66 -10.77
C VAL A 63 3.14 12.09 -9.71
N TYR A 64 2.30 11.14 -10.09
CA TYR A 64 1.47 10.42 -9.13
C TYR A 64 2.26 9.32 -8.43
N VAL A 65 2.49 9.46 -7.12
CA VAL A 65 3.10 8.41 -6.32
C VAL A 65 2.01 7.47 -5.81
N PRO A 66 1.99 6.19 -6.21
CA PRO A 66 1.00 5.24 -5.76
C PRO A 66 1.09 5.06 -4.25
N SER A 67 -0.07 4.87 -3.62
CA SER A 67 -0.08 4.53 -2.19
C SER A 67 0.44 3.11 -2.00
N GLN A 68 1.38 2.91 -1.08
CA GLN A 68 1.76 1.57 -0.63
C GLN A 68 0.66 0.87 0.18
N ARG A 69 -0.49 1.54 0.44
CA ARG A 69 -1.62 0.86 1.05
C ARG A 69 -2.11 -0.22 0.10
N PRO A 70 -2.13 -1.49 0.53
CA PRO A 70 -2.65 -2.55 -0.31
C PRO A 70 -4.06 -2.18 -0.71
N THR A 71 -4.35 -2.31 -2.00
CA THR A 71 -5.68 -2.07 -2.52
C THR A 71 -6.67 -2.98 -1.81
N PHE A 72 -7.96 -2.63 -1.84
CA PHE A 72 -9.01 -3.50 -1.32
C PHE A 72 -8.91 -4.92 -1.89
N ARG A 73 -8.58 -5.03 -3.20
CA ARG A 73 -8.47 -6.31 -3.90
C ARG A 73 -7.28 -7.14 -3.41
N GLU A 74 -6.12 -6.51 -3.23
CA GLU A 74 -4.92 -7.17 -2.68
C GLU A 74 -5.13 -7.60 -1.23
N THR A 75 -5.73 -6.72 -0.43
CA THR A 75 -6.06 -7.02 0.98
C THR A 75 -7.04 -8.19 1.06
N PHE A 76 -8.07 -8.21 0.21
CA PHE A 76 -9.03 -9.30 0.15
C PHE A 76 -8.37 -10.62 -0.31
N ALA A 77 -7.55 -10.59 -1.36
CA ALA A 77 -6.84 -11.78 -1.83
C ALA A 77 -5.91 -12.36 -0.75
N ALA A 78 -5.21 -11.50 0.01
CA ALA A 78 -4.39 -11.91 1.15
C ALA A 78 -5.22 -12.54 2.28
N ILE A 79 -6.40 -11.97 2.57
CA ILE A 79 -7.36 -12.54 3.53
C ILE A 79 -7.81 -13.93 3.07
N GLU A 80 -8.30 -14.08 1.84
CA GLU A 80 -8.81 -15.37 1.33
C GLU A 80 -7.71 -16.44 1.30
N CYS A 81 -6.48 -16.10 0.91
CA CYS A 81 -5.36 -17.05 0.97
C CYS A 81 -5.10 -17.59 2.40
N LEU A 82 -5.37 -16.79 3.43
CA LEU A 82 -5.26 -17.25 4.82
C LEU A 82 -6.50 -18.02 5.28
N VAL A 83 -7.68 -17.70 4.75
CA VAL A 83 -8.91 -18.48 4.96
C VAL A 83 -8.78 -19.87 4.36
N ASP A 84 -8.23 -19.98 3.15
CA ASP A 84 -7.97 -21.26 2.47
C ASP A 84 -6.99 -22.13 3.26
N LYS A 85 -6.08 -21.50 4.01
CA LYS A 85 -5.16 -22.16 4.96
C LYS A 85 -5.84 -22.54 6.28
N GLY A 86 -7.14 -22.28 6.43
CA GLY A 86 -7.94 -22.62 7.60
C GLY A 86 -7.74 -21.68 8.81
N LEU A 87 -7.17 -20.48 8.61
CA LEU A 87 -7.00 -19.53 9.72
C LEU A 87 -8.33 -18.88 10.11
N THR A 88 -8.48 -18.62 11.40
CA THR A 88 -9.63 -17.89 11.95
C THR A 88 -9.48 -16.38 11.77
N VAL A 89 -10.59 -15.64 11.85
CA VAL A 89 -10.57 -14.16 11.73
C VAL A 89 -9.56 -13.49 12.69
N PRO A 90 -9.47 -13.86 13.98
CA PRO A 90 -8.47 -13.30 14.88
C PRO A 90 -7.02 -13.57 14.41
N GLN A 91 -6.74 -14.77 13.90
CA GLN A 91 -5.42 -15.13 13.42
C GLN A 91 -5.05 -14.35 12.14
N ILE A 92 -6.00 -14.17 11.23
CA ILE A 92 -5.83 -13.36 10.03
C ILE A 92 -5.57 -11.89 10.39
N ALA A 93 -6.36 -11.35 11.32
CA ALA A 93 -6.23 -10.00 11.82
C ALA A 93 -4.83 -9.76 12.41
N LEU A 94 -4.37 -10.64 13.30
CA LEU A 94 -3.02 -10.58 13.87
C LEU A 94 -1.92 -10.69 12.81
N ARG A 95 -2.08 -11.57 11.83
CA ARG A 95 -1.04 -11.81 10.82
C ARG A 95 -0.91 -10.69 9.79
N LEU A 96 -2.00 -10.00 9.47
CA LEU A 96 -2.03 -8.89 8.53
C LEU A 96 -1.94 -7.51 9.20
N GLY A 97 -1.94 -7.45 10.54
CA GLY A 97 -1.93 -6.17 11.28
C GLY A 97 -3.23 -5.37 11.16
N TYR A 98 -4.37 -6.05 10.92
CA TYR A 98 -5.68 -5.42 10.79
C TYR A 98 -6.57 -5.74 11.99
N THR A 99 -7.65 -4.98 12.16
CA THR A 99 -8.70 -5.33 13.14
C THR A 99 -9.61 -6.44 12.60
N GLU A 100 -10.17 -7.27 13.49
CA GLU A 100 -11.15 -8.29 13.09
C GLU A 100 -12.34 -7.69 12.35
N SER A 101 -12.82 -6.53 12.81
CA SER A 101 -13.90 -5.77 12.19
C SER A 101 -13.57 -5.37 10.75
N TRP A 102 -12.31 -5.01 10.48
CA TRP A 102 -11.84 -4.70 9.14
C TRP A 102 -11.83 -5.93 8.23
N VAL A 103 -11.31 -7.07 8.71
CA VAL A 103 -11.30 -8.34 7.97
C VAL A 103 -12.73 -8.77 7.62
N ARG A 104 -13.66 -8.72 8.58
CA ARG A 104 -15.08 -9.03 8.35
C ARG A 104 -15.72 -8.07 7.34
N ARG A 105 -15.43 -6.77 7.43
CA ARG A 105 -15.93 -5.76 6.50
C ARG A 105 -15.41 -6.01 5.08
N CYS A 106 -14.14 -6.35 4.93
CA CYS A 106 -13.54 -6.67 3.63
C CYS A 106 -14.26 -7.85 2.96
N ARG A 107 -14.44 -8.95 3.69
CA ARG A 107 -15.14 -10.14 3.18
C ARG A 107 -16.62 -9.87 2.89
N LYS A 108 -17.30 -9.12 3.76
CA LYS A 108 -18.70 -8.69 3.54
C LYS A 108 -18.85 -7.85 2.26
N LYS A 109 -17.96 -6.90 2.03
CA LYS A 109 -17.97 -6.05 0.82
C LYS A 109 -17.72 -6.85 -0.45
N ALA A 110 -16.93 -7.92 -0.38
CA ALA A 110 -16.68 -8.83 -1.49
C ALA A 110 -17.76 -9.92 -1.67
N GLY A 111 -18.75 -10.00 -0.78
CA GLY A 111 -19.80 -11.03 -0.82
C GLY A 111 -19.33 -12.43 -0.39
N ALA A 112 -18.19 -12.54 0.30
CA ALA A 112 -17.64 -13.82 0.74
C ALA A 112 -18.39 -14.39 1.97
N PRO A 113 -18.53 -15.72 2.09
CA PRO A 113 -19.24 -16.37 3.18
C PRO A 113 -18.54 -16.13 4.53
N GLN A 114 -19.29 -16.08 5.63
CA GLN A 114 -18.73 -15.83 6.95
C GLN A 114 -17.76 -16.96 7.36
N ILE A 115 -16.57 -16.63 7.87
CA ILE A 115 -15.66 -17.63 8.45
C ILE A 115 -16.34 -18.16 9.72
N PRO A 116 -16.48 -19.49 9.87
CA PRO A 116 -17.01 -20.06 11.09
C PRO A 116 -16.11 -19.68 12.27
N ASN A 117 -16.73 -19.18 13.35
CA ASN A 117 -16.00 -18.99 14.59
C ASN A 117 -15.63 -20.36 15.14
N LYS A 118 -14.35 -20.56 15.46
CA LYS A 118 -13.95 -21.70 16.27
C LYS A 118 -14.59 -21.51 17.66
N PRO A 119 -15.36 -22.48 18.17
CA PRO A 119 -15.94 -22.40 19.50
C PRO A 119 -14.83 -22.17 20.53
N ASP A 120 -14.99 -21.16 21.39
CA ASP A 120 -14.04 -20.92 22.47
C ASP A 120 -14.20 -22.05 23.51
N PRO A 121 -13.15 -22.84 23.80
CA PRO A 121 -13.23 -23.91 24.80
C PRO A 121 -13.53 -23.41 26.22
N ARG A 122 -13.46 -22.09 26.47
CA ARG A 122 -13.87 -21.46 27.74
C ARG A 122 -15.35 -21.13 27.80
N GLN A 123 -16.06 -21.15 26.67
CA GLN A 123 -17.50 -21.00 26.67
C GLN A 123 -18.12 -22.33 27.07
N LEU A 124 -18.62 -22.40 28.30
CA LEU A 124 -19.53 -23.47 28.73
C LEU A 124 -20.72 -23.49 27.77
N PRO A 125 -21.07 -24.65 27.19
CA PRO A 125 -22.27 -24.73 26.40
C PRO A 125 -23.46 -24.48 27.32
N LEU A 126 -24.25 -23.44 27.02
CA LEU A 126 -25.52 -23.19 27.67
C LEU A 126 -26.50 -24.27 27.21
N PHE A 127 -26.51 -25.40 27.91
CA PHE A 127 -27.58 -26.39 27.90
C PHE A 127 -28.30 -26.35 29.24
#